data_AF-A0A3B0S2I1-F1
#
_entry.id   AF-A0A3B0S2I1-F1
#
_cell.length_a   1.000
_cell.length_b   1.000
_cell.length_c   1.000
_cell.angle_alpha   90.00
_cell.angle_beta   90.00
_cell.angle_gamma   90.00
#
_symmetry.space_group_name_H-M   'P 1'
#
loop_
_entity.id
_entity.type
_entity.pdbx_description
1 polymer ?
#
loop_
_entity_poly.entity_id
_entity_poly.type
_entity_poly.pdbx_seq_one_letter_code
_entity_poly.pdbx_strand_id
1 'polypeptide(L)'
;MFELESGNSDGNMGNDMVAGQARSFKKIRLARRKGRREQRRKKLDIIKGPRQDSAILERIYEGPTAETLAKLTPDPLMRFKKQNILNDQQIWAFRRIRRAVQIITDGTQMRLSRITGVVVQTSRVEGGAESDYEIRLKDHYCAWADQMMPAGLSLGPVLDVIIDELSLSAVDRKRGKRKGWAKTTLQAALDLYGSLPRPTDRDE
;
A
#
# COMPACT_ATOMS: atom_id res chain seq x y z
N MET A 1 57.95 -45.40 -23.09
CA MET A 1 58.75 -45.18 -24.30
C MET A 1 57.82 -45.33 -25.49
N PHE A 2 57.31 -44.21 -25.99
CA PHE A 2 56.84 -43.97 -27.35
C PHE A 2 56.79 -42.45 -27.48
N GLU A 3 57.72 -41.92 -28.29
CA GLU A 3 57.82 -40.53 -28.69
C GLU A 3 57.04 -40.30 -30.01
N LEU A 4 56.94 -39.02 -30.38
CA LEU A 4 56.63 -38.44 -31.69
C LEU A 4 55.12 -38.29 -31.99
N GLU A 5 54.58 -37.20 -32.54
CA GLU A 5 55.17 -35.95 -33.03
C GLU A 5 54.03 -34.95 -33.36
N SER A 6 54.32 -33.66 -33.19
CA SER A 6 53.93 -32.49 -34.01
C SER A 6 52.51 -32.33 -34.60
N GLY A 7 51.96 -31.12 -34.39
CA GLY A 7 51.70 -30.22 -35.52
C GLY A 7 50.34 -29.52 -35.60
N ASN A 8 50.40 -28.19 -35.78
CA ASN A 8 49.40 -27.30 -36.42
C ASN A 8 48.08 -27.03 -35.65
N SER A 9 47.45 -25.86 -35.68
CA SER A 9 47.53 -24.68 -36.55
C SER A 9 46.77 -23.54 -35.86
N ASP A 10 47.32 -22.33 -35.96
CA ASP A 10 46.59 -21.09 -35.70
C ASP A 10 45.29 -21.03 -36.53
N GLY A 11 44.23 -20.53 -35.89
CA GLY A 11 42.91 -20.37 -36.50
C GLY A 11 42.14 -19.22 -35.87
N ASN A 12 42.76 -18.04 -35.81
CA ASN A 12 42.10 -16.78 -35.46
C ASN A 12 41.25 -16.30 -36.64
N MET A 13 39.99 -16.75 -36.73
CA MET A 13 39.02 -16.26 -37.71
C MET A 13 37.65 -16.09 -37.04
N GLY A 14 37.21 -14.83 -36.92
CA GLY A 14 35.78 -14.50 -36.94
C GLY A 14 35.20 -13.89 -35.67
N ASN A 15 35.56 -12.64 -35.34
CA ASN A 15 34.83 -11.85 -34.35
C ASN A 15 34.17 -10.57 -34.90
N ASP A 16 33.98 -10.45 -36.22
CA ASP A 16 33.45 -9.24 -36.86
C ASP A 16 31.98 -9.29 -37.32
N MET A 17 31.27 -10.42 -37.16
CA MET A 17 29.87 -10.52 -37.64
C MET A 17 28.79 -10.03 -36.66
N VAL A 18 29.11 -9.74 -35.39
CA VAL A 18 28.07 -9.40 -34.37
C VAL A 18 27.73 -7.90 -34.34
N ALA A 19 28.63 -7.02 -34.79
CA ALA A 19 28.43 -5.57 -34.71
C ALA A 19 27.36 -5.02 -35.68
N GLY A 20 27.09 -5.71 -36.79
CA GLY A 20 26.10 -5.31 -37.80
C GLY A 20 24.65 -5.43 -37.32
N GLN A 21 24.32 -6.50 -36.60
CA GLN A 21 22.97 -6.75 -36.10
C GLN A 21 22.57 -5.78 -34.97
N ALA A 22 23.50 -5.44 -34.07
CA ALA A 22 23.26 -4.49 -32.98
C ALA A 22 22.89 -3.07 -33.46
N ARG A 23 23.46 -2.62 -34.59
CA ARG A 23 23.13 -1.33 -35.22
C ARG A 23 21.72 -1.33 -35.82
N SER A 24 21.23 -2.48 -36.29
CA SER A 24 19.86 -2.67 -36.80
C SER A 24 18.81 -2.53 -35.70
N PHE A 25 19.02 -3.18 -34.54
CA PHE A 25 18.09 -3.08 -33.41
C PHE A 25 18.00 -1.66 -32.83
N LYS A 26 19.11 -0.92 -32.80
CA LYS A 26 19.12 0.49 -32.35
C LYS A 26 18.28 1.39 -33.28
N LYS A 27 18.36 1.19 -34.60
CA LYS A 27 17.52 1.89 -35.59
C LYS A 27 16.04 1.53 -35.44
N ILE A 28 15.71 0.25 -35.26
CA ILE A 28 14.34 -0.22 -35.04
C ILE A 28 13.76 0.38 -33.74
N ARG A 29 14.55 0.45 -32.67
CA ARG A 29 14.12 1.00 -31.37
C ARG A 29 13.87 2.51 -31.44
N LEU A 30 14.69 3.26 -32.19
CA LEU A 30 14.49 4.69 -32.45
C LEU A 30 13.24 4.95 -33.32
N ALA A 31 13.03 4.16 -34.37
CA ALA A 31 11.82 4.26 -35.21
C ALA A 31 10.54 4.01 -34.40
N ARG A 32 10.53 2.98 -33.54
CA ARG A 32 9.40 2.70 -32.63
C ARG A 32 9.18 3.80 -31.59
N ARG A 33 10.25 4.46 -31.10
CA ARG A 33 10.13 5.60 -30.18
C ARG A 33 9.54 6.83 -30.86
N LYS A 34 9.94 7.10 -32.12
CA LYS A 34 9.40 8.20 -32.93
C LYS A 34 7.91 7.97 -33.25
N GLY A 35 7.54 6.76 -33.71
CA GLY A 35 6.14 6.41 -33.99
C GLY A 35 5.22 6.51 -32.78
N ARG A 36 5.70 6.11 -31.58
CA ARG A 36 4.94 6.28 -30.32
C ARG A 36 4.73 7.75 -29.95
N ARG A 37 5.70 8.63 -30.25
CA ARG A 37 5.60 10.07 -29.99
C ARG A 37 4.59 10.74 -30.94
N GLU A 38 4.58 10.34 -32.21
CA GLU A 38 3.59 10.82 -33.20
C GLU A 38 2.18 10.34 -32.89
N GLN A 39 2.00 9.07 -32.48
CA GLN A 39 0.69 8.57 -32.03
C GLN A 39 0.18 9.28 -30.78
N ARG A 40 1.07 9.62 -29.82
CA ARG A 40 0.71 10.46 -28.66
C ARG A 40 0.26 11.85 -29.08
N ARG A 41 0.96 12.48 -30.04
CA ARG A 41 0.57 13.78 -30.58
C ARG A 41 -0.82 13.73 -31.23
N LYS A 42 -1.06 12.74 -32.09
CA LYS A 42 -2.38 12.52 -32.71
C LYS A 42 -3.49 12.26 -31.67
N LYS A 43 -3.21 11.53 -30.59
CA LYS A 43 -4.18 11.32 -29.50
C LYS A 43 -4.47 12.61 -28.72
N LEU A 44 -3.48 13.46 -28.48
CA LEU A 44 -3.70 14.75 -27.81
C LEU A 44 -4.57 15.70 -28.63
N ASP A 45 -4.47 15.63 -29.96
CA ASP A 45 -5.32 16.43 -30.85
C ASP A 45 -6.77 15.91 -30.91
N ILE A 46 -6.99 14.60 -30.67
CA ILE A 46 -8.33 13.98 -30.63
C ILE A 46 -9.04 14.24 -29.28
N ILE A 47 -8.32 14.53 -28.19
CA ILE A 47 -8.89 14.79 -26.85
C ILE A 47 -9.33 16.27 -26.68
N LYS A 48 -9.40 17.06 -27.76
CA LYS A 48 -10.10 18.35 -27.79
C LYS A 48 -11.53 18.20 -28.30
N GLY A 49 -12.26 17.21 -27.80
CA GLY A 49 -13.71 17.19 -27.94
C GLY A 49 -14.35 18.39 -27.24
N PRO A 50 -15.55 18.84 -27.67
CA PRO A 50 -16.28 19.88 -26.97
C PRO A 50 -16.44 19.45 -25.50
N ARG A 51 -16.07 20.34 -24.58
CA ARG A 51 -16.39 20.17 -23.16
C ARG A 51 -17.90 19.97 -23.10
N GLN A 52 -18.32 18.73 -22.84
CA GLN A 52 -19.68 18.51 -22.40
C GLN A 52 -19.77 19.25 -21.08
N ASP A 53 -20.48 20.38 -21.10
CA ASP A 53 -21.02 20.99 -19.90
C ASP A 53 -21.84 19.90 -19.23
N SER A 54 -21.20 19.19 -18.29
CA SER A 54 -21.87 18.37 -17.32
C SER A 54 -22.68 19.33 -16.47
N ALA A 55 -23.87 19.67 -16.97
CA ALA A 55 -24.92 20.31 -16.21
C ALA A 55 -24.94 19.61 -14.86
N ILE A 56 -24.59 20.39 -13.84
CA ILE A 56 -24.50 19.96 -12.47
C ILE A 56 -25.94 19.60 -12.10
N LEU A 57 -26.29 18.32 -12.27
CA LEU A 57 -27.34 17.70 -11.50
C LEU A 57 -26.83 17.76 -10.06
N GLU A 58 -27.10 18.88 -9.39
CA GLU A 58 -27.07 18.99 -7.94
C GLU A 58 -28.07 17.94 -7.45
N ARG A 59 -27.61 16.69 -7.35
CA ARG A 59 -28.19 15.73 -6.43
C ARG A 59 -28.04 16.41 -5.09
N ILE A 60 -29.15 16.96 -4.61
CA ILE A 60 -29.33 17.40 -3.23
C ILE A 60 -29.02 16.17 -2.39
N TYR A 61 -27.75 16.02 -2.03
CA TYR A 61 -27.32 15.05 -1.06
C TYR A 61 -27.73 15.64 0.28
N GLU A 62 -28.97 15.39 0.65
CA GLU A 62 -29.39 15.55 2.03
C GLU A 62 -28.49 14.60 2.83
N GLY A 63 -27.57 15.18 3.60
CA GLY A 63 -26.61 14.42 4.38
C GLY A 63 -27.31 13.44 5.33
N PRO A 64 -26.55 12.59 6.02
CA PRO A 64 -27.12 11.60 6.93
C PRO A 64 -28.09 12.26 7.91
N THR A 65 -29.32 11.73 8.01
CA THR A 65 -30.33 12.25 8.95
C THR A 65 -29.78 12.20 10.38
N ALA A 66 -30.24 13.10 11.25
CA ALA A 66 -29.80 13.16 12.65
C ALA A 66 -29.97 11.80 13.38
N GLU A 67 -31.01 11.04 13.03
CA GLU A 67 -31.22 9.68 13.52
C GLU A 67 -30.16 8.68 13.04
N THR A 68 -29.67 8.83 11.81
CA THR A 68 -28.59 8.00 11.25
C THR A 68 -27.26 8.33 11.92
N LEU A 69 -26.99 9.63 12.17
CA LEU A 69 -25.81 10.08 12.92
C LEU A 69 -25.83 9.58 14.36
N ALA A 70 -27.00 9.54 15.00
CA ALA A 70 -27.14 9.03 16.37
C ALA A 70 -26.95 7.50 16.46
N LYS A 71 -27.24 6.76 15.38
CA LYS A 71 -27.05 5.30 15.30
C LYS A 71 -25.62 4.90 14.93
N LEU A 72 -24.84 5.81 14.34
CA LEU A 72 -23.42 5.57 14.06
C LEU A 72 -22.66 5.45 15.38
N THR A 73 -21.98 4.31 15.55
CA THR A 73 -21.17 4.09 16.74
C THR A 73 -20.00 5.08 16.72
N PRO A 74 -19.80 5.89 17.78
CA PRO A 74 -18.72 6.87 17.78
C PRO A 74 -17.37 6.16 17.74
N ASP A 75 -16.46 6.68 16.90
CA ASP A 75 -15.10 6.16 16.71
C ASP A 75 -14.46 5.83 18.07
N PRO A 76 -13.93 4.61 18.28
CA PRO A 76 -13.28 4.22 19.53
C PRO A 76 -12.21 5.22 20.00
N LEU A 77 -11.52 5.89 19.08
CA LEU A 77 -10.55 6.94 19.42
C LEU A 77 -11.15 8.09 20.22
N MET A 78 -12.33 8.57 19.82
CA MET A 78 -13.02 9.67 20.50
C MET A 78 -13.43 9.26 21.91
N ARG A 79 -13.84 8.00 22.08
CA ARG A 79 -14.19 7.44 23.39
C ARG A 79 -12.97 7.31 24.29
N PHE A 80 -11.87 6.77 23.78
CA PHE A 80 -10.64 6.59 24.55
C PHE A 80 -10.02 7.92 25.00
N LYS A 81 -10.08 8.94 24.14
CA LYS A 81 -9.65 10.31 24.51
C LYS A 81 -10.54 10.91 25.59
N LYS A 82 -11.87 10.86 25.42
CA LYS A 82 -12.83 11.39 26.41
C LYS A 82 -12.72 10.70 27.77
N GLN A 83 -12.42 9.41 27.79
CA GLN A 83 -12.26 8.60 29.00
C GLN A 83 -10.85 8.63 29.58
N ASN A 84 -9.93 9.40 28.96
CA ASN A 84 -8.52 9.46 29.34
C ASN A 84 -7.86 8.07 29.50
N ILE A 85 -8.22 7.14 28.61
CA ILE A 85 -7.68 5.78 28.60
C ILE A 85 -6.33 5.76 27.90
N LEU A 86 -6.18 6.54 26.83
CA LEU A 86 -4.98 6.61 26.03
C LEU A 86 -4.38 8.01 26.10
N ASN A 87 -3.05 8.08 26.24
CA ASN A 87 -2.31 9.34 26.18
C ASN A 87 -2.16 9.82 24.72
N ASP A 88 -1.80 11.08 24.49
CA ASP A 88 -1.70 11.67 23.14
C ASP A 88 -0.70 10.91 22.24
N GLN A 89 0.41 10.43 22.80
CA GLN A 89 1.38 9.60 22.08
C GLN A 89 0.78 8.26 21.65
N GLN A 90 -0.03 7.64 22.52
CA GLN A 90 -0.72 6.38 22.22
C GLN A 90 -1.83 6.59 21.17
N ILE A 91 -2.54 7.72 21.22
CA ILE A 91 -3.52 8.11 20.20
C ILE A 91 -2.84 8.31 18.85
N TRP A 92 -1.67 8.94 18.82
CA TRP A 92 -0.85 9.08 17.61
C TRP A 92 -0.43 7.72 17.05
N ALA A 93 0.07 6.82 17.90
CA ALA A 93 0.47 5.46 17.52
C ALA A 93 -0.74 4.67 16.97
N PHE A 94 -1.89 4.76 17.63
CA PHE A 94 -3.14 4.13 17.19
C PHE A 94 -3.51 4.55 15.77
N ARG A 95 -3.49 5.86 15.48
CA ARG A 95 -3.80 6.39 14.15
C ARG A 95 -2.81 5.91 13.08
N ARG A 96 -1.51 5.88 13.42
CA ARG A 96 -0.44 5.39 12.55
C ARG A 96 -0.62 3.92 12.19
N ILE A 97 -0.84 3.05 13.19
CA ILE A 97 -1.12 1.63 13.00
C ILE A 97 -2.35 1.43 12.13
N ARG A 98 -3.45 2.13 12.45
CA ARG A 98 -4.70 2.06 11.68
C ARG A 98 -4.48 2.41 10.21
N ARG A 99 -3.74 3.49 9.94
CA ARG A 99 -3.41 3.92 8.58
C ARG A 99 -2.49 2.92 7.88
N ALA A 100 -1.49 2.37 8.57
CA ALA A 100 -0.60 1.35 8.01
C ALA A 100 -1.39 0.13 7.54
N VAL A 101 -2.26 -0.39 8.42
CA VAL A 101 -3.16 -1.51 8.09
C VAL A 101 -4.03 -1.17 6.90
N GLN A 102 -4.67 0.00 6.86
CA GLN A 102 -5.50 0.43 5.73
C GLN A 102 -4.71 0.37 4.43
N ILE A 103 -3.52 0.97 4.37
CA ILE A 103 -2.68 0.96 3.15
C ILE A 103 -2.32 -0.48 2.75
N ILE A 104 -1.97 -1.34 3.70
CA ILE A 104 -1.67 -2.76 3.44
C ILE A 104 -2.90 -3.46 2.87
N THR A 105 -4.08 -3.22 3.46
CA THR A 105 -5.32 -3.90 3.09
C THR A 105 -5.97 -3.36 1.81
N ASP A 106 -5.77 -2.07 1.48
CA ASP A 106 -6.35 -1.38 0.33
C ASP A 106 -5.90 -2.04 -0.99
N GLY A 107 -4.67 -2.55 -1.05
CA GLY A 107 -4.15 -3.31 -2.19
C GLY A 107 -4.70 -4.73 -2.33
N THR A 108 -5.27 -5.29 -1.25
CA THR A 108 -5.76 -6.68 -1.17
C THR A 108 -7.28 -6.83 -1.27
N GLN A 109 -8.05 -5.74 -1.31
CA GLN A 109 -9.50 -5.87 -1.46
C GLN A 109 -9.84 -6.51 -2.81
N MET A 110 -10.53 -7.65 -2.79
CA MET A 110 -11.15 -8.24 -3.99
C MET A 110 -12.08 -7.19 -4.60
N ARG A 111 -11.75 -6.71 -5.80
CA ARG A 111 -12.70 -5.97 -6.63
C ARG A 111 -13.87 -6.90 -6.91
N LEU A 112 -15.00 -6.68 -6.22
CA LEU A 112 -16.28 -7.29 -6.60
C LEU A 112 -16.63 -6.73 -7.98
N SER A 113 -16.26 -7.45 -9.03
CA SER A 113 -16.76 -7.22 -10.37
C SER A 113 -18.28 -7.39 -10.32
N ARG A 114 -19.01 -6.27 -10.34
CA ARG A 114 -20.47 -6.32 -10.47
C ARG A 114 -20.79 -7.04 -11.77
N ILE A 115 -21.42 -8.21 -11.66
CA ILE A 115 -21.95 -9.00 -12.79
C ILE A 115 -23.26 -8.33 -13.22
N THR A 116 -23.16 -7.13 -13.78
CA THR A 116 -24.24 -6.53 -14.57
C THR A 116 -23.60 -6.14 -15.88
N GLY A 117 -23.83 -7.02 -16.87
CA GLY A 117 -23.02 -7.18 -18.06
C GLY A 117 -22.78 -5.89 -18.85
N VAL A 118 -21.57 -5.36 -18.73
CA VAL A 118 -20.78 -4.75 -19.81
C VAL A 118 -19.33 -4.91 -19.36
N VAL A 119 -18.48 -5.54 -20.16
CA VAL A 119 -17.03 -5.54 -19.95
C VAL A 119 -16.52 -4.14 -20.31
N VAL A 120 -16.75 -3.17 -19.44
CA VAL A 120 -16.02 -1.91 -19.50
C VAL A 120 -14.71 -2.16 -18.78
N GLN A 121 -13.65 -2.22 -19.56
CA GLN A 121 -12.26 -2.16 -19.14
C GLN A 121 -12.05 -0.86 -18.34
N THR A 122 -12.44 -0.84 -17.06
CA THR A 122 -12.29 0.34 -16.21
C THR A 122 -10.95 0.29 -15.51
N SER A 123 -10.15 1.31 -15.87
CA SER A 123 -8.95 1.76 -15.18
C SER A 123 -8.00 0.64 -14.72
N ARG A 124 -6.93 0.45 -15.51
CA ARG A 124 -5.61 0.27 -14.89
C ARG A 124 -5.48 1.45 -13.91
N VAL A 125 -5.66 1.18 -12.61
CA VAL A 125 -5.03 2.01 -11.60
C VAL A 125 -3.57 1.88 -11.99
N GLU A 126 -3.02 2.92 -12.61
CA GLU A 126 -1.58 3.11 -12.61
C GLU A 126 -1.20 2.88 -11.15
N GLY A 127 -0.46 1.81 -10.88
CA GLY A 127 0.20 1.65 -9.60
C GLY A 127 1.09 2.87 -9.46
N GLY A 128 0.52 3.95 -8.93
CA GLY A 128 1.27 5.12 -8.55
C GLY A 128 2.37 4.58 -7.67
N ALA A 129 3.61 4.99 -7.94
CA ALA A 129 4.71 4.65 -7.07
C ALA A 129 4.25 4.91 -5.62
N GLU A 130 4.30 3.87 -4.78
CA GLU A 130 3.95 4.03 -3.37
C GLU A 130 4.77 5.20 -2.83
N SER A 131 4.11 6.13 -2.13
CA SER A 131 4.85 7.26 -1.58
C SER A 131 5.86 6.74 -0.57
N ASP A 132 7.07 7.32 -0.53
CA ASP A 132 8.09 6.98 0.47
C ASP A 132 7.55 7.08 1.91
N TYR A 133 6.54 7.92 2.14
CA TYR A 133 5.83 8.00 3.41
C TYR A 133 5.05 6.71 3.73
N GLU A 134 4.35 6.15 2.74
CA GLU A 134 3.56 4.93 2.90
C GLU A 134 4.45 3.71 3.12
N ILE A 135 5.57 3.63 2.39
CA ILE A 135 6.59 2.59 2.59
C ILE A 135 7.12 2.64 4.02
N ARG A 136 7.55 3.82 4.49
CA ARG A 136 8.03 4.02 5.87
C ARG A 136 6.99 3.64 6.92
N LEU A 137 5.73 3.96 6.67
CA LEU A 137 4.65 3.64 7.59
C LEU A 137 4.39 2.13 7.68
N LYS A 138 4.45 1.42 6.55
CA LYS A 138 4.35 -0.05 6.51
C LYS A 138 5.54 -0.70 7.21
N ASP A 139 6.76 -0.24 6.94
CA ASP A 139 7.98 -0.78 7.54
C ASP A 139 7.96 -0.62 9.06
N HIS A 140 7.56 0.55 9.56
CA HIS A 140 7.43 0.78 11.01
C HIS A 140 6.35 -0.11 11.63
N TYR A 141 5.23 -0.34 10.94
CA TYR A 141 4.19 -1.27 11.38
C TYR A 141 4.70 -2.72 11.43
N CYS A 142 5.42 -3.17 10.41
CA CYS A 142 5.99 -4.53 10.37
C CYS A 142 7.00 -4.72 11.50
N ALA A 143 7.93 -3.77 11.68
CA ALA A 143 8.89 -3.80 12.78
C ALA A 143 8.19 -3.84 14.15
N TRP A 144 7.11 -3.10 14.31
CA TRP A 144 6.29 -3.17 15.52
C TRP A 144 5.62 -4.53 15.71
N ALA A 145 4.98 -5.06 14.68
CA ALA A 145 4.33 -6.36 14.74
C ALA A 145 5.32 -7.49 15.08
N ASP A 146 6.53 -7.44 14.52
CA ASP A 146 7.60 -8.39 14.80
C ASP A 146 8.09 -8.31 16.26
N GLN A 147 8.10 -7.12 16.85
CA GLN A 147 8.52 -6.89 18.23
C GLN A 147 7.45 -7.25 19.28
N MET A 148 6.18 -7.42 18.87
CA MET A 148 5.09 -7.78 19.79
C MET A 148 5.32 -9.14 20.45
N MET A 149 5.74 -10.15 19.68
CA MET A 149 5.93 -11.51 20.19
C MET A 149 7.12 -11.62 21.16
N PRO A 150 8.31 -11.07 20.87
CA PRO A 150 9.42 -10.97 21.85
C PRO A 150 9.02 -10.24 23.13
N ALA A 151 8.16 -9.22 23.04
CA ALA A 151 7.65 -8.49 24.20
C ALA A 151 6.56 -9.25 25.00
N GLY A 152 6.19 -10.46 24.59
CA GLY A 152 5.12 -11.25 25.22
C GLY A 152 3.72 -10.69 24.99
N LEU A 153 3.55 -9.82 23.99
CA LEU A 153 2.28 -9.20 23.64
C LEU A 153 1.62 -9.93 22.46
N SER A 154 0.30 -10.03 22.50
CA SER A 154 -0.47 -10.64 21.41
C SER A 154 -1.00 -9.56 20.48
N LEU A 155 -0.71 -9.69 19.19
CA LEU A 155 -1.14 -8.75 18.16
C LEU A 155 -2.67 -8.76 17.93
N GLY A 156 -3.28 -9.94 17.94
CA GLY A 156 -4.71 -10.12 17.62
C GLY A 156 -5.66 -9.26 18.46
N PRO A 157 -5.59 -9.29 19.80
CA PRO A 157 -6.41 -8.44 20.68
C PRO A 157 -6.25 -6.94 20.44
N VAL A 158 -5.07 -6.50 20.01
CA VAL A 158 -4.80 -5.09 19.69
C VAL A 158 -5.49 -4.71 18.39
N LEU A 159 -5.37 -5.56 17.36
CA LEU A 159 -6.03 -5.37 16.07
C LEU A 159 -7.57 -5.46 16.18
N ASP A 160 -8.10 -6.33 17.04
CA ASP A 160 -9.53 -6.41 17.37
C ASP A 160 -10.07 -5.03 17.85
N VAL A 161 -9.25 -4.23 18.55
CA VAL A 161 -9.65 -2.88 19.00
C VAL A 161 -9.41 -1.82 17.92
N ILE A 162 -8.27 -1.88 17.23
CA ILE A 162 -7.86 -0.81 16.28
C ILE A 162 -8.61 -0.91 14.95
N ILE A 163 -8.77 -2.12 14.42
CA ILE A 163 -9.35 -2.39 13.11
C ILE A 163 -10.85 -2.65 13.25
N ASP A 164 -11.21 -3.65 14.06
CA ASP A 164 -12.61 -4.09 14.21
C ASP A 164 -13.43 -3.20 15.16
N GLU A 165 -12.80 -2.16 15.71
CA GLU A 165 -13.41 -1.18 16.63
C GLU A 165 -14.10 -1.81 17.85
N LEU A 166 -13.69 -3.01 18.25
CA LEU A 166 -14.31 -3.69 19.39
C LEU A 166 -14.01 -2.95 20.70
N SER A 167 -15.03 -2.87 21.55
CA SER A 167 -14.83 -2.34 22.91
C SER A 167 -13.88 -3.23 23.71
N LEU A 168 -13.11 -2.63 24.63
CA LEU A 168 -12.15 -3.36 25.47
C LEU A 168 -12.80 -4.53 26.23
N SER A 169 -14.04 -4.34 26.71
CA SER A 169 -14.79 -5.39 27.39
C SER A 169 -15.26 -6.51 26.44
N ALA A 170 -15.55 -6.20 25.18
CA ALA A 170 -15.87 -7.20 24.17
C ALA A 170 -14.62 -8.04 23.85
N VAL A 171 -13.45 -7.43 23.76
CA VAL A 171 -12.17 -8.13 23.55
C VAL A 171 -11.83 -9.02 24.75
N ASP A 172 -11.98 -8.52 25.98
CA ASP A 172 -11.80 -9.32 27.20
C ASP A 172 -12.67 -10.58 27.18
N ARG A 173 -13.95 -10.45 26.79
CA ARG A 173 -14.89 -11.58 26.67
C ARG A 173 -14.52 -12.53 25.53
N LYS A 174 -14.26 -12.00 24.33
CA LYS A 174 -13.86 -12.78 23.14
C LYS A 174 -12.64 -13.65 23.41
N ARG A 175 -11.72 -13.16 24.23
CA ARG A 175 -10.45 -13.84 24.58
C ARG A 175 -10.49 -14.62 25.90
N GLY A 176 -11.61 -14.62 26.63
CA GLY A 176 -11.76 -15.29 27.92
C GLY A 176 -10.81 -14.75 29.00
N LYS A 177 -10.52 -13.45 28.99
CA LYS A 177 -9.58 -12.79 29.91
C LYS A 177 -10.32 -12.00 30.99
N ARG A 178 -9.60 -11.70 32.08
CA ARG A 178 -10.12 -10.86 33.17
C ARG A 178 -10.37 -9.43 32.69
N LYS A 179 -11.38 -8.77 33.26
CA LYS A 179 -11.74 -7.39 32.93
C LYS A 179 -10.52 -6.46 33.03
N GLY A 180 -10.28 -5.67 31.98
CA GLY A 180 -9.20 -4.70 31.92
C GLY A 180 -7.90 -5.23 31.31
N TRP A 181 -7.81 -6.53 31.02
CA TRP A 181 -6.64 -7.11 30.37
C TRP A 181 -6.41 -6.55 28.96
N ALA A 182 -7.47 -6.35 28.18
CA ALA A 182 -7.37 -5.74 26.85
C ALA A 182 -6.86 -4.30 26.92
N LYS A 183 -7.24 -3.54 27.98
CA LYS A 183 -6.77 -2.18 28.19
C LYS A 183 -5.26 -2.16 28.38
N THR A 184 -4.74 -2.96 29.31
CA THR A 184 -3.30 -2.98 29.63
C THR A 184 -2.49 -3.49 28.45
N THR A 185 -2.99 -4.51 27.75
CA THR A 185 -2.36 -5.05 26.54
C THR A 185 -2.31 -4.01 25.42
N LEU A 186 -3.40 -3.27 25.20
CA LEU A 186 -3.44 -2.19 24.20
C LEU A 186 -2.46 -1.08 24.53
N GLN A 187 -2.44 -0.60 25.78
CA GLN A 187 -1.52 0.47 26.20
C GLN A 187 -0.06 0.03 26.01
N ALA A 188 0.31 -1.16 26.49
CA ALA A 188 1.66 -1.70 26.33
C ALA A 188 2.08 -1.84 24.85
N ALA A 189 1.15 -2.28 23.99
CA ALA A 189 1.41 -2.41 22.56
C ALA A 189 1.60 -1.06 21.86
N LEU A 190 0.82 -0.04 22.24
CA LEU A 190 0.96 1.32 21.70
C LEU A 190 2.23 2.01 22.21
N ASP A 191 2.62 1.76 23.46
CA ASP A 191 3.88 2.24 24.01
C ASP A 191 5.07 1.60 23.29
N LEU A 192 5.01 0.30 23.02
CA LEU A 192 6.00 -0.41 22.20
C LEU A 192 6.13 0.26 20.83
N TYR A 193 5.02 0.55 20.15
CA TYR A 193 5.04 1.23 18.85
C TYR A 193 5.78 2.58 18.90
N GLY A 194 5.54 3.35 19.96
CA GLY A 194 6.17 4.65 20.17
C GLY A 194 7.64 4.59 20.57
N SER A 195 8.10 3.47 21.13
CA SER A 195 9.49 3.24 21.55
C SER A 195 10.42 2.88 20.41
N LEU A 196 9.88 2.39 19.28
CA LEU A 196 10.69 1.97 18.14
C LEU A 196 11.33 3.17 17.44
N PRO A 197 12.56 3.00 16.90
CA PRO A 197 13.20 4.03 16.11
C PRO A 197 12.26 4.46 14.99
N ARG A 198 11.97 5.76 14.92
CA ARG A 198 11.23 6.29 13.76
C ARG A 198 12.11 6.09 12.53
N PRO A 199 11.55 5.70 11.37
CA PRO A 199 12.28 5.72 10.11
C PRO A 199 12.73 7.16 9.95
N THR A 200 14.04 7.40 10.08
CA THR A 200 14.59 8.75 10.05
C THR A 200 14.27 9.33 8.68
N ASP A 201 13.84 10.60 8.65
CA ASP A 201 13.83 11.42 7.43
C ASP A 201 15.30 11.65 7.03
N ARG A 202 15.99 10.60 6.58
CA ARG A 202 17.25 10.72 5.86
C ARG A 202 16.86 10.95 4.42
N ASP A 203 16.62 12.20 4.06
CA ASP A 203 16.71 12.78 2.71
C ASP A 203 16.24 14.25 2.82
N GLU A 204 17.06 15.09 3.48
CA GLU A 204 17.16 16.52 3.14
C GLU A 204 18.39 16.72 2.25
#